data_AF-A0ABD1QCY9-F1
#
_entry.id   AF-A0ABD1QCY9-F1
#
_cell.length_a   1.000
_cell.length_b   1.000
_cell.length_c   1.000
_cell.angle_alpha   90.00
_cell.angle_beta   90.00
_cell.angle_gamma   90.00
#
_symmetry.space_group_name_H-M   'P 1'
#
loop_
_entity.id
_entity.type
_entity.pdbx_description
1 polymer ?
#
loop_
_entity_poly.entity_id
_entity_poly.type
_entity_poly.pdbx_seq_one_letter_code
_entity_poly.pdbx_strand_id
1 'polypeptide(L)'
;MKIGATDSSVYCWFFQVITVLSLASVVTWLSLIPRNPSFTIANMYFPSLNSKNSSVGNSSLILFDFKISNPNKGISIYYDGFFLSLYFKGVIVGTNSTPPFYQGRKNNTSWKISINAASVRHFHQGLRGGNIDFKVGVEAAVKFRIFRWKTKAHHIGYEAYLTSVKTSPNGSLSCGNDIKLHQMLKPGSRV
;
A
#
# COMPACT_ATOMS: atom_id res chain seq x y z
N MET A 1 28.63 -50.67 -40.58
CA MET A 1 28.15 -50.43 -39.19
C MET A 1 27.09 -49.34 -39.27
N LYS A 2 25.81 -49.71 -39.43
CA LYS A 2 24.70 -48.75 -39.54
C LYS A 2 24.39 -48.26 -38.13
N ILE A 3 24.91 -47.09 -37.78
CA ILE A 3 24.48 -46.36 -36.57
C ILE A 3 23.02 -45.98 -36.85
N GLY A 4 22.11 -46.65 -36.15
CA GLY A 4 20.70 -46.71 -36.50
C GLY A 4 20.02 -45.36 -36.33
N ALA A 5 19.13 -45.03 -37.27
CA ALA A 5 18.27 -43.85 -37.21
C ALA A 5 17.45 -43.73 -35.90
N THR A 6 17.34 -44.82 -35.14
CA THR A 6 16.71 -44.92 -33.82
C THR A 6 17.44 -44.12 -32.74
N ASP A 7 18.78 -44.10 -32.75
CA ASP A 7 19.56 -43.41 -31.72
C ASP A 7 19.36 -41.90 -31.80
N SER A 8 19.38 -41.35 -33.03
CA SER A 8 19.13 -39.93 -33.28
C SER A 8 17.72 -39.49 -32.86
N SER A 9 16.71 -40.36 -33.01
CA SER A 9 15.33 -40.03 -32.66
C SER A 9 15.13 -39.91 -31.14
N VAL A 10 15.81 -40.76 -30.37
CA VAL A 10 15.81 -40.72 -28.91
C VAL A 10 16.45 -39.43 -28.39
N TYR A 11 17.61 -39.03 -28.93
CA TYR A 11 18.25 -37.76 -28.54
C TYR A 11 17.37 -36.54 -28.83
N CYS A 12 16.73 -36.48 -30.00
CA CYS A 12 15.82 -35.39 -30.34
C CYS A 12 14.66 -35.25 -29.34
N TRP A 13 14.08 -36.38 -28.92
CA TRP A 13 13.02 -36.38 -27.90
C TRP A 13 13.53 -35.88 -26.54
N PHE A 14 14.71 -36.35 -26.09
CA PHE A 14 15.32 -35.88 -24.84
C PHE A 14 15.59 -34.37 -24.85
N PHE A 15 16.16 -33.83 -25.93
CA PHE A 15 16.40 -32.39 -26.07
C PHE A 15 15.09 -31.58 -26.06
N GLN A 16 14.04 -32.08 -26.69
CA GLN A 16 12.73 -31.45 -26.69
C GLN A 16 12.14 -31.38 -25.27
N VAL A 17 12.20 -32.48 -24.52
CA VAL A 17 11.72 -32.53 -23.13
C VAL A 17 12.51 -31.56 -22.24
N ILE A 18 13.83 -31.54 -22.35
CA ILE A 18 14.69 -30.61 -21.58
C ILE A 18 14.37 -29.15 -21.93
N THR A 19 14.14 -28.86 -23.20
CA THR A 19 13.77 -27.51 -23.66
C THR A 19 12.43 -27.06 -23.06
N VAL A 20 11.43 -27.93 -23.06
CA VAL A 20 10.12 -27.62 -22.45
C VAL A 20 10.23 -27.45 -20.93
N LEU A 21 10.96 -28.33 -20.24
CA LEU A 21 11.15 -28.23 -18.79
C LEU A 21 11.92 -26.98 -18.38
N SER A 22 12.98 -26.62 -19.12
CA SER A 22 13.74 -25.39 -18.85
C SER A 22 12.88 -24.14 -19.05
N LEU A 23 12.11 -24.07 -20.14
CA LEU A 23 11.18 -22.96 -20.37
C LEU A 23 10.09 -22.89 -19.29
N ALA A 24 9.49 -24.02 -18.93
CA ALA A 24 8.49 -24.09 -17.87
C ALA A 24 9.06 -23.65 -16.51
N SER A 25 10.30 -24.03 -16.20
CA SER A 25 11.01 -23.62 -14.99
C SER A 25 11.21 -22.10 -14.94
N VAL A 26 11.68 -21.50 -16.03
CA VAL A 26 11.87 -20.04 -16.14
C VAL A 26 10.55 -19.30 -15.99
N VAL A 27 9.48 -19.74 -16.66
CA VAL A 27 8.15 -19.12 -16.55
C VAL A 27 7.58 -19.23 -15.14
N THR A 28 7.75 -20.38 -14.50
CA THR A 28 7.30 -20.62 -13.12
C THR A 28 8.09 -19.74 -12.15
N TRP A 29 9.42 -19.65 -12.32
CA TRP A 29 10.28 -18.78 -11.53
C TRP A 29 9.85 -17.32 -11.62
N LEU A 30 9.68 -16.79 -12.84
CA LEU A 30 9.23 -15.41 -13.05
C LEU A 30 7.85 -15.13 -12.45
N SER A 31 6.96 -16.14 -12.45
CA SER A 31 5.61 -16.03 -11.88
C SER A 31 5.60 -16.02 -10.34
N LEU A 32 6.65 -16.54 -9.70
CA LEU A 32 6.78 -16.63 -8.24
C LEU A 32 7.52 -15.44 -7.62
N ILE A 33 8.01 -14.49 -8.41
CA ILE A 33 8.66 -13.27 -7.91
C ILE A 33 7.61 -12.43 -7.14
N PRO A 34 7.78 -12.23 -5.82
CA PRO A 34 6.85 -11.45 -5.01
C PRO A 34 6.90 -9.98 -5.41
N ARG A 35 5.73 -9.42 -5.73
CA ARG A 35 5.54 -7.99 -5.98
C ARG A 35 5.03 -7.33 -4.71
N ASN A 36 5.51 -6.12 -4.43
CA ASN A 36 5.05 -5.34 -3.28
C ASN A 36 3.57 -4.94 -3.45
N PRO A 37 2.81 -4.89 -2.35
CA PRO A 37 1.44 -4.38 -2.39
C PRO A 37 1.42 -2.89 -2.72
N SER A 38 0.32 -2.40 -3.30
CA SER A 38 0.15 -0.97 -3.56
C SER A 38 -0.84 -0.36 -2.59
N PHE A 39 -0.50 0.79 -2.03
CA PHE A 39 -1.36 1.59 -1.18
C PHE A 39 -1.89 2.78 -1.98
N THR A 40 -3.18 3.03 -1.85
CA THR A 40 -3.88 4.14 -2.49
C THR A 40 -4.78 4.81 -1.45
N ILE A 41 -4.81 6.14 -1.41
CA ILE A 41 -5.80 6.91 -0.66
C ILE A 41 -6.97 7.16 -1.61
N ALA A 42 -8.12 6.56 -1.30
CA ALA A 42 -9.33 6.73 -2.09
C ALA A 42 -10.05 8.02 -1.70
N ASN A 43 -10.28 8.24 -0.40
CA ASN A 43 -10.95 9.44 0.11
C ASN A 43 -10.32 9.93 1.41
N MET A 44 -10.46 11.22 1.66
CA MET A 44 -10.07 11.88 2.90
C MET A 44 -11.22 12.78 3.37
N TYR A 45 -11.62 12.65 4.63
CA TYR A 45 -12.76 13.38 5.17
C TYR A 45 -12.41 14.09 6.47
N PHE A 46 -12.83 15.35 6.59
CA PHE A 46 -12.62 16.20 7.75
C PHE A 46 -13.99 16.60 8.33
N PRO A 47 -14.53 15.83 9.27
CA PRO A 47 -15.80 16.14 9.93
C PRO A 47 -15.86 17.56 10.50
N SER A 48 -14.74 18.08 10.99
CA SER A 48 -14.62 19.39 11.64
C SER A 48 -14.96 20.58 10.72
N LEU A 49 -14.90 20.38 9.40
CA LEU A 49 -15.10 21.43 8.42
C LEU A 49 -16.55 21.49 7.89
N ASN A 50 -17.38 20.50 8.23
CA ASN A 50 -18.78 20.38 7.78
C ASN A 50 -19.79 21.02 8.75
N SER A 51 -19.41 21.30 9.99
CA SER A 51 -20.38 21.73 11.01
C SER A 51 -20.45 23.25 11.12
N LYS A 52 -21.50 23.84 10.53
CA LYS A 52 -21.84 25.27 10.67
C LYS A 52 -22.20 25.68 12.11
N ASN A 53 -22.39 24.73 13.03
CA ASN A 53 -22.76 24.96 14.43
C ASN A 53 -22.28 23.80 15.31
N SER A 54 -21.01 23.78 15.75
CA SER A 54 -20.64 22.90 16.86
C SER A 54 -19.87 23.66 17.93
N SER A 55 -20.51 23.70 19.09
CA SER A 55 -19.96 24.11 20.37
C SER A 55 -18.59 23.47 20.60
N VAL A 56 -17.69 24.30 21.12
CA VAL A 56 -16.44 24.03 21.81
C VAL A 56 -16.28 22.56 22.26
N GLY A 57 -15.47 21.79 21.53
CA GLY A 57 -14.96 20.50 21.99
C GLY A 57 -14.69 19.47 20.87
N ASN A 58 -13.41 19.16 20.62
CA ASN A 58 -12.95 17.82 20.18
C ASN A 58 -13.10 17.35 18.71
N SER A 59 -13.21 18.22 17.71
CA SER A 59 -13.23 17.76 16.31
C SER A 59 -11.92 18.09 15.56
N SER A 60 -10.85 17.34 15.84
CA SER A 60 -9.63 17.30 14.99
C SER A 60 -9.46 15.92 14.35
N LEU A 61 -10.57 15.20 14.21
CA LEU A 61 -10.57 13.86 13.65
C LEU A 61 -10.53 13.95 12.12
N ILE A 62 -9.68 13.15 11.49
CA ILE A 62 -9.51 13.07 10.04
C ILE A 62 -9.71 11.61 9.65
N LEU A 63 -10.68 11.33 8.79
CA LEU A 63 -10.90 9.98 8.28
C LEU A 63 -10.18 9.79 6.94
N PHE A 64 -9.48 8.67 6.81
CA PHE A 64 -8.83 8.22 5.59
C PHE A 64 -9.43 6.90 5.16
N ASP A 65 -9.83 6.83 3.88
CA ASP A 65 -10.18 5.58 3.22
C ASP A 65 -8.98 5.12 2.39
N PHE A 66 -8.26 4.12 2.88
CA PHE A 66 -7.18 3.47 2.18
C PHE A 66 -7.67 2.27 1.39
N LYS A 67 -7.10 2.07 0.20
CA LYS A 67 -7.25 0.89 -0.63
C LYS A 67 -5.89 0.24 -0.79
N ILE A 68 -5.79 -0.99 -0.29
CA ILE A 68 -4.57 -1.80 -0.33
C ILE A 68 -4.82 -2.89 -1.36
N SER A 69 -3.99 -2.95 -2.40
CA SER A 69 -4.11 -3.95 -3.46
C SER A 69 -2.93 -4.91 -3.43
N ASN A 70 -3.21 -6.22 -3.42
CA ASN A 70 -2.23 -7.26 -3.64
C ASN A 70 -2.15 -7.58 -5.15
N PRO A 71 -1.09 -7.17 -5.87
CA PRO A 71 -0.97 -7.46 -7.31
C PRO A 71 -0.60 -8.92 -7.60
N ASN A 72 -0.25 -9.72 -6.59
CA ASN A 72 0.24 -11.08 -6.78
C ASN A 72 -0.90 -12.06 -7.05
N LYS A 73 -0.78 -12.82 -8.15
CA LYS A 73 -1.76 -13.86 -8.54
C LYS A 73 -1.61 -15.15 -7.73
N GLY A 74 -0.39 -15.49 -7.31
CA GLY A 74 -0.09 -16.75 -6.60
C GLY A 74 0.31 -16.59 -5.14
N ILE A 75 0.51 -15.36 -4.67
CA ILE A 75 1.13 -15.06 -3.38
C ILE A 75 0.14 -14.29 -2.51
N SER A 76 -0.06 -14.77 -1.29
CA SER A 76 -0.86 -14.08 -0.29
C SER A 76 0.06 -13.27 0.63
N ILE A 77 -0.46 -12.20 1.21
CA ILE A 77 0.31 -11.27 2.04
C ILE A 77 -0.30 -11.24 3.44
N TYR A 78 0.53 -11.46 4.46
CA TYR A 78 0.20 -11.18 5.84
C TYR A 78 0.79 -9.83 6.21
N TYR A 79 -0.03 -8.94 6.76
CA TYR A 79 0.40 -7.66 7.30
C TYR A 79 0.39 -7.79 8.81
N ASP A 80 1.48 -7.42 9.48
CA ASP A 80 1.53 -7.31 10.94
C ASP A 80 0.85 -6.01 11.44
N GLY A 81 0.07 -5.37 10.58
CA GLY A 81 -0.47 -4.02 10.73
C GLY A 81 0.34 -3.00 9.93
N PHE A 82 -0.24 -1.83 9.73
CA PHE A 82 0.50 -0.68 9.19
C PHE A 82 0.28 0.54 10.07
N PHE A 83 1.31 1.37 10.11
CA PHE A 83 1.40 2.61 10.86
C PHE A 83 1.22 3.76 9.88
N LEU A 84 0.26 4.60 10.19
CA LEU A 84 -0.10 5.78 9.43
C LEU A 84 0.39 7.00 10.20
N SER A 85 1.15 7.86 9.53
CA SER A 85 1.65 9.12 10.07
C SER A 85 1.22 10.26 9.18
N LEU A 86 0.55 11.25 9.75
CA LEU A 86 0.16 12.47 9.06
C LEU A 86 1.11 13.59 9.43
N TYR A 87 1.65 14.26 8.40
CA TYR A 87 2.56 15.37 8.53
C TYR A 87 1.92 16.64 7.95
N PHE A 88 2.09 17.74 8.67
CA PHE A 88 1.71 19.08 8.24
C PHE A 88 2.91 20.01 8.43
N LYS A 89 3.35 20.68 7.35
CA LYS A 89 4.54 21.54 7.35
C LYS A 89 5.78 20.88 8.00
N GLY A 90 5.96 19.58 7.75
CA GLY A 90 7.09 18.81 8.29
C GLY A 90 6.93 18.29 9.72
N VAL A 91 5.85 18.63 10.42
CA VAL A 91 5.58 18.16 11.80
C VAL A 91 4.51 17.07 11.80
N ILE A 92 4.71 16.02 12.60
CA ILE A 92 3.70 14.98 12.79
C ILE A 92 2.51 15.57 13.54
N VAL A 93 1.34 15.57 12.92
CA VAL A 93 0.10 16.06 13.53
C VAL A 93 -0.72 14.96 14.16
N GLY A 94 -0.51 13.71 13.75
CA GLY A 94 -1.18 12.56 14.32
C GLY A 94 -0.75 11.25 13.68
N THR A 95 -0.91 10.17 14.44
CA THR A 95 -0.54 8.81 14.05
C THR A 95 -1.67 7.85 14.39
N ASN A 96 -1.80 6.79 13.61
CA ASN A 96 -2.66 5.65 13.97
C ASN A 96 -2.07 4.35 13.40
N SER A 97 -2.49 3.20 13.92
CA SER A 97 -2.06 1.88 13.45
C SER A 97 -3.24 0.95 13.27
N THR A 98 -3.12 0.02 12.33
CA THR A 98 -4.12 -1.04 12.13
C THR A 98 -3.69 -2.36 12.75
N PRO A 99 -4.66 -3.22 13.15
CA PRO A 99 -4.33 -4.56 13.58
C PRO A 99 -3.78 -5.40 12.42
N PRO A 100 -3.06 -6.51 12.72
CA PRO A 100 -2.63 -7.46 11.71
C PRO A 100 -3.80 -8.00 10.89
N PHE A 101 -3.59 -8.16 9.58
CA PHE A 101 -4.61 -8.73 8.70
C PHE A 101 -4.00 -9.55 7.58
N TYR A 102 -4.81 -10.45 7.03
CA TYR A 102 -4.43 -11.32 5.93
C TYR A 102 -5.11 -10.86 4.63
N GLN A 103 -4.32 -10.78 3.57
CA GLN A 103 -4.81 -10.48 2.24
C GLN A 103 -4.51 -11.65 1.30
N GLY A 104 -5.59 -12.23 0.76
CA GLY A 104 -5.50 -13.26 -0.28
C GLY A 104 -4.89 -12.75 -1.59
N ARG A 105 -4.78 -13.66 -2.55
CA ARG A 105 -4.23 -13.41 -3.89
C ARG A 105 -5.14 -12.48 -4.68
N LYS A 106 -4.55 -11.54 -5.45
CA LYS A 106 -5.27 -10.57 -6.30
C LYS A 106 -6.44 -9.89 -5.60
N ASN A 107 -6.30 -9.60 -4.30
CA ASN A 107 -7.36 -9.04 -3.49
C ASN A 107 -7.13 -7.54 -3.25
N ASN A 108 -8.24 -6.80 -3.18
CA ASN A 108 -8.27 -5.39 -2.82
C ASN A 108 -8.99 -5.26 -1.48
N THR A 109 -8.34 -4.62 -0.51
CA THR A 109 -8.88 -4.44 0.83
C THR A 109 -8.97 -2.95 1.13
N SER A 110 -10.14 -2.50 1.54
CA SER A 110 -10.35 -1.12 1.95
C SER A 110 -10.28 -1.00 3.47
N TRP A 111 -9.56 0.00 3.97
CA TRP A 111 -9.40 0.28 5.38
C TRP A 111 -9.79 1.72 5.67
N LYS A 112 -10.65 1.91 6.67
CA LYS A 112 -11.03 3.23 7.18
C LYS A 112 -10.25 3.51 8.45
N ILE A 113 -9.51 4.61 8.48
CA ILE A 113 -8.67 4.97 9.62
C ILE A 113 -8.96 6.41 10.01
N SER A 114 -9.23 6.65 11.29
CA SER A 114 -9.36 7.99 11.84
C SER A 114 -8.06 8.40 12.53
N ILE A 115 -7.51 9.56 12.19
CA ILE A 115 -6.40 10.17 12.92
C ILE A 115 -6.95 11.35 13.71
N ASN A 116 -6.60 11.43 14.99
CA ASN A 116 -6.88 12.62 15.79
C ASN A 116 -5.69 13.57 15.71
N ALA A 117 -5.89 14.74 15.09
CA ALA A 117 -4.92 15.82 14.96
C ALA A 117 -5.04 16.88 16.08
N ALA A 118 -5.57 16.50 17.25
CA ALA A 118 -5.93 17.41 18.35
C ALA A 118 -4.78 18.31 18.86
N SER A 119 -3.52 17.96 18.59
CA SER A 119 -2.35 18.63 19.17
C SER A 119 -1.89 19.90 18.44
N VAL A 120 -2.42 20.23 17.25
CA VAL A 120 -1.79 21.27 16.42
C VAL A 120 -2.70 22.48 16.21
N ARG A 121 -2.52 23.52 17.04
CA ARG A 121 -3.19 24.83 16.89
C ARG A 121 -2.96 25.44 15.48
N HIS A 122 -1.79 25.18 14.88
CA HIS A 122 -1.45 25.62 13.52
C HIS A 122 -2.18 24.87 12.40
N PHE A 123 -2.69 23.67 12.67
CA PHE A 123 -3.43 22.87 11.68
C PHE A 123 -4.81 23.50 11.41
N HIS A 124 -5.51 23.93 12.47
CA HIS A 124 -6.79 24.63 12.35
C HIS A 124 -6.68 25.98 11.62
N GLN A 125 -5.58 26.71 11.84
CA GLN A 125 -5.31 27.97 11.12
C GLN A 125 -4.93 27.72 9.66
N GLY A 126 -4.16 26.66 9.38
CA GLY A 126 -3.81 26.22 8.02
C GLY A 126 -5.04 25.78 7.21
N LEU A 127 -5.99 25.09 7.83
CA LEU A 127 -7.27 24.67 7.23
C LEU A 127 -8.09 25.83 6.65
N ARG A 128 -8.01 27.02 7.25
CA ARG A 128 -8.74 28.21 6.79
C ARG A 128 -8.03 28.97 5.66
N GLY A 129 -6.74 28.71 5.42
CA GLY A 129 -5.89 29.44 4.47
C GLY A 129 -5.92 28.91 3.03
N GLY A 130 -6.67 27.85 2.73
CA GLY A 130 -6.97 27.39 1.37
C GLY A 130 -5.89 26.58 0.65
N ASN A 131 -4.60 26.75 0.98
CA ASN A 131 -3.52 25.92 0.43
C ASN A 131 -2.78 25.18 1.54
N ILE A 132 -2.91 23.85 1.54
CA ILE A 132 -2.42 23.01 2.62
C ILE A 132 -1.70 21.82 2.02
N ASP A 133 -0.40 21.80 2.22
CA ASP A 133 0.43 20.66 1.87
C ASP A 133 0.41 19.65 3.03
N PHE A 134 -0.22 18.51 2.78
CA PHE A 134 -0.16 17.37 3.70
C PHE A 134 0.79 16.32 3.14
N LYS A 135 1.52 15.67 4.04
CA LYS A 135 2.26 14.46 3.71
C LYS A 135 1.69 13.31 4.52
N VAL A 136 1.33 12.23 3.84
CA VAL A 136 0.83 11.00 4.45
C VAL A 136 1.90 9.93 4.30
N GLY A 137 2.40 9.40 5.41
CA GLY A 137 3.34 8.29 5.45
C GLY A 137 2.66 7.02 5.95
N VAL A 138 2.87 5.90 5.26
CA VAL A 138 2.39 4.57 5.64
C VAL A 138 3.57 3.62 5.73
N GLU A 139 3.74 2.99 6.88
CA GLU A 139 4.77 1.99 7.10
C GLU A 139 4.14 0.66 7.52
N ALA A 140 4.48 -0.42 6.83
CA ALA A 140 3.94 -1.75 7.09
C ALA A 140 5.05 -2.80 7.18
N ALA A 141 4.83 -3.82 7.99
CA ALA A 141 5.64 -5.05 7.95
C ALA A 141 4.81 -6.15 7.28
N VAL A 142 5.35 -6.71 6.19
CA VAL A 142 4.65 -7.71 5.37
C VAL A 142 5.41 -9.03 5.31
N LYS A 143 4.67 -10.13 5.33
CA LYS A 143 5.18 -11.49 5.12
C LYS A 143 4.46 -12.10 3.94
N PHE A 144 5.20 -12.48 2.91
CA PHE A 144 4.65 -13.18 1.75
C PHE A 144 4.53 -14.67 2.05
N ARG A 145 3.36 -15.24 1.79
CA ARG A 145 3.12 -16.68 1.82
C ARG A 145 3.09 -17.23 0.40
N ILE A 146 4.11 -18.01 0.06
CA ILE A 146 4.28 -18.67 -1.22
C ILE A 146 4.00 -20.16 -1.01
N PHE A 147 2.90 -20.65 -1.57
CA PHE A 147 2.42 -22.02 -1.39
C PHE A 147 2.23 -22.39 0.11
N ARG A 148 3.19 -23.11 0.70
CA ARG A 148 3.19 -23.53 2.11
C ARG A 148 4.22 -22.81 2.98
N TRP A 149 5.15 -22.06 2.38
CA TRP A 149 6.21 -21.35 3.09
C TRP A 149 5.86 -19.88 3.30
N LYS A 150 6.31 -19.32 4.42
CA LYS A 150 6.25 -17.88 4.71
C LYS A 150 7.66 -17.31 4.62
N THR A 151 7.78 -16.15 3.99
CA THR A 151 9.01 -15.36 3.97
C THR A 151 9.23 -14.66 5.31
N LYS A 152 10.42 -14.09 5.50
CA LYS A 152 10.70 -13.20 6.64
C LYS A 152 9.86 -11.93 6.53
N ALA A 153 9.72 -11.21 7.64
CA ALA A 153 9.06 -9.91 7.63
C ALA A 153 9.88 -8.92 6.80
N HIS A 154 9.24 -8.25 5.86
CA HIS A 154 9.79 -7.18 5.05
C HIS A 154 9.12 -5.87 5.44
N HIS A 155 9.92 -4.87 5.81
CA HIS A 155 9.42 -3.53 6.11
C HIS A 155 9.29 -2.74 4.81
N ILE A 156 8.11 -2.17 4.58
CA ILE A 156 7.80 -1.34 3.42
C ILE A 156 7.26 0.00 3.91
N GLY A 157 7.71 1.07 3.28
CA GLY A 157 7.27 2.44 3.55
C GLY A 157 6.72 3.07 2.28
N TYR A 158 5.65 3.84 2.41
CA TYR A 158 4.98 4.55 1.32
C TYR A 158 4.65 5.97 1.74
N GLU A 159 4.76 6.92 0.84
CA GLU A 159 4.40 8.33 1.06
C GLU A 159 3.56 8.90 -0.08
N ALA A 160 2.66 9.81 0.28
CA ALA A 160 1.96 10.66 -0.67
C ALA A 160 2.00 12.12 -0.19
N TYR A 161 2.23 13.02 -1.14
CA TYR A 161 2.12 14.46 -0.96
C TYR A 161 0.76 14.91 -1.52
N LEU A 162 -0.01 15.60 -0.69
CA LEU A 162 -1.31 16.14 -1.03
C LEU A 162 -1.14 17.64 -1.18
N THR A 163 -1.00 18.11 -2.41
CA THR A 163 -0.89 19.53 -2.76
C THR A 163 -2.19 19.98 -3.41
N SER A 164 -2.71 21.14 -3.00
CA SER A 164 -3.92 21.77 -3.58
C SER A 164 -5.22 20.97 -3.43
N VAL A 165 -5.53 20.55 -2.19
CA VAL A 165 -6.79 19.85 -1.91
C VAL A 165 -7.96 20.82 -1.91
N LYS A 166 -8.79 20.81 -2.96
CA LYS A 166 -9.96 21.67 -3.07
C LYS A 166 -10.95 21.33 -1.96
N THR A 167 -11.20 22.31 -1.10
CA THR A 167 -12.18 22.19 -0.02
C THR A 167 -13.59 22.28 -0.61
N SER A 168 -14.34 21.19 -0.57
CA SER A 168 -15.77 21.23 -0.91
C SER A 168 -16.55 21.96 0.19
N PRO A 169 -17.64 22.68 -0.12
CA PRO A 169 -18.43 23.45 0.87
C PRO A 169 -18.99 22.64 2.06
N ASN A 170 -18.98 21.31 1.96
CA ASN A 170 -19.40 20.34 2.98
C ASN A 170 -18.22 19.82 3.84
N GLY A 171 -17.03 20.40 3.74
CA GLY A 171 -15.87 20.01 4.52
C GLY A 171 -15.19 18.69 4.10
N SER A 172 -15.69 18.01 3.06
CA SER A 172 -15.01 16.84 2.50
C SER A 172 -13.89 17.28 1.56
N LEU A 173 -12.69 16.79 1.80
CA LEU A 173 -11.56 16.94 0.88
C LEU A 173 -11.56 15.76 -0.09
N SER A 174 -12.31 15.89 -1.18
CA SER A 174 -12.19 14.94 -2.27
C SER A 174 -10.92 15.29 -3.04
N CYS A 175 -9.87 14.48 -2.88
CA CYS A 175 -8.86 14.48 -3.92
C CYS A 175 -9.54 13.87 -5.14
N GLY A 176 -9.73 14.67 -6.19
CA GLY A 176 -10.60 14.31 -7.32
C GLY A 176 -10.27 12.98 -8.01
N ASN A 177 -9.14 12.34 -7.67
CA ASN A 177 -8.72 11.01 -8.09
C ASN A 177 -8.09 10.22 -6.92
N ASP A 178 -8.17 8.89 -6.97
CA ASP A 178 -7.43 7.93 -6.12
C ASP A 178 -5.92 8.27 -6.12
N ILE A 179 -5.34 8.64 -4.98
CA ILE A 179 -3.93 9.01 -4.87
C ILE A 179 -3.12 7.77 -4.53
N LYS A 180 -2.27 7.33 -5.47
CA LYS A 180 -1.35 6.23 -5.22
C LYS A 180 -0.16 6.72 -4.39
N LEU A 181 0.17 6.01 -3.32
CA LEU A 181 1.39 6.31 -2.56
C LEU A 181 2.61 5.76 -3.28
N HIS A 182 3.71 6.49 -3.22
CA HIS A 182 5.00 6.10 -3.75
C HIS A 182 5.83 5.40 -2.68
N GLN A 183 6.59 4.38 -3.07
CA GLN A 183 7.46 3.66 -2.13
C GLN A 183 8.60 4.57 -1.67
N MET A 184 8.82 4.62 -0.35
CA MET A 184 9.95 5.32 0.24
C MET A 184 11.26 4.62 -0.11
N LEU A 185 12.30 5.40 -0.44
CA LEU A 185 13.66 4.89 -0.70
C LEU A 185 14.27 4.20 0.53
N LYS A 186 13.86 4.63 1.73
CA LYS A 186 14.19 3.98 3.00
C LYS A 186 12.97 4.13 3.92
N PRO A 187 12.35 3.03 4.41
CA PRO A 187 11.34 3.14 5.45
C PRO A 187 11.95 3.85 6.66
N GLY A 188 11.19 4.72 7.32
CA GLY A 188 11.66 5.41 8.52
C GLY A 188 12.20 4.39 9.50
N SER A 189 13.46 4.57 9.90
CA SER A 189 14.06 3.72 10.93
C SER A 189 13.26 3.94 12.19
N ARG A 190 12.43 2.96 12.58
CA ARG A 190 11.88 2.97 13.94
C ARG A 190 13.06 2.86 14.90
N VAL A 191 13.20 3.86 15.75
CA VAL A 191 13.98 3.81 16.98
C VAL A 191 13.10 3.16 18.04
#